data_AF-A0A524HII3-F1
#
_entry.id   AF-A0A524HII3-F1
#
_cell.length_a   1.000
_cell.length_b   1.000
_cell.length_c   1.000
_cell.angle_alpha   90.00
_cell.angle_beta   90.00
_cell.angle_gamma   90.00
#
_symmetry.space_group_name_H-M   'P 1'
#
loop_
_entity.id
_entity.type
_entity.pdbx_description
1 polymer ?
#
loop_
_entity_poly.entity_id
_entity_poly.type
_entity_poly.pdbx_seq_one_letter_code
_entity_poly.pdbx_strand_id
1 'polypeptide(L)'
;MRVLPAPWSLRVRHVVAETARTRLAAERLAAGDLPGLGSLLVEGHRSLGADYGSSCAEADLLVESSVRHGAWGARLTGAGWGGAVIALAPSEREARMVAEVQEDFRQIFGRLPVVWATSASAGARLERHT
;
A
#
# COMPACT_ATOMS: atom_id res chain seq x y z
N MET A 1 -32.24 -9.82 11.27
CA MET A 1 -30.96 -9.07 11.14
C MET A 1 -31.11 -8.08 9.99
N ARG A 2 -30.96 -6.77 10.22
CA ARG A 2 -31.19 -5.74 9.20
C ARG A 2 -29.90 -5.53 8.40
N VAL A 3 -29.94 -5.73 7.09
CA VAL A 3 -28.78 -5.53 6.19
C VAL A 3 -28.70 -4.05 5.82
N LEU A 4 -27.51 -3.46 5.93
CA LEU A 4 -27.28 -2.07 5.50
C LEU A 4 -27.31 -1.99 3.96
N PRO A 5 -27.91 -0.95 3.38
CA PRO A 5 -27.84 -0.74 1.93
C PRO A 5 -26.43 -0.30 1.51
N ALA A 6 -26.12 -0.44 0.22
CA ALA A 6 -24.92 0.16 -0.36
C ALA A 6 -25.02 1.71 -0.31
N PRO A 7 -23.89 2.43 -0.13
CA PRO A 7 -22.52 1.90 -0.03
C PRO A 7 -22.15 1.41 1.38
N TRP A 8 -23.00 1.62 2.40
CA TRP A 8 -22.66 1.38 3.81
C TRP A 8 -22.30 -0.07 4.13
N SER A 9 -22.97 -1.05 3.52
CA SER A 9 -22.59 -2.46 3.66
C SER A 9 -21.18 -2.77 3.15
N LEU A 10 -20.76 -2.14 2.06
CA LEU A 10 -19.41 -2.29 1.51
C LEU A 10 -18.37 -1.62 2.43
N ARG A 11 -18.67 -0.42 2.94
CA ARG A 11 -17.79 0.26 3.89
C ARG A 11 -17.59 -0.55 5.18
N VAL A 12 -18.66 -1.15 5.71
CA VAL A 12 -18.56 -2.05 6.87
C VAL A 12 -17.76 -3.31 6.54
N ARG A 13 -17.97 -3.91 5.37
CA ARG A 13 -17.17 -5.07 4.91
C ARG A 13 -15.68 -4.73 4.88
N HIS A 14 -15.31 -3.58 4.32
CA HIS A 14 -13.93 -3.10 4.32
C HIS A 14 -13.37 -3.03 5.75
N VAL A 15 -14.02 -2.30 6.65
CA VAL A 15 -13.51 -2.06 8.01
C VAL A 15 -13.32 -3.36 8.79
N VAL A 16 -14.28 -4.28 8.71
CA VAL A 16 -14.19 -5.58 9.38
C VAL A 16 -13.06 -6.43 8.78
N ALA A 17 -12.99 -6.53 7.46
CA ALA A 17 -11.97 -7.31 6.77
C ALA A 17 -10.57 -6.71 6.96
N GLU A 18 -10.43 -5.39 6.97
CA GLU A 18 -9.16 -4.69 7.18
C GLU A 18 -8.65 -4.89 8.61
N THR A 19 -9.55 -4.93 9.60
CA THR A 19 -9.18 -5.26 10.98
C THR A 19 -8.62 -6.68 11.07
N ALA A 20 -9.23 -7.64 10.38
CA ALA A 20 -8.73 -9.02 10.33
C ALA A 20 -7.39 -9.12 9.57
N ARG A 21 -7.29 -8.48 8.39
CA ARG A 21 -6.04 -8.41 7.61
C ARG A 21 -4.90 -7.78 8.39
N THR A 22 -5.17 -6.75 9.21
CA THR A 22 -4.14 -6.11 10.04
C THR A 22 -3.54 -7.09 11.05
N ARG A 23 -4.36 -7.94 11.68
CA ARG A 23 -3.87 -8.98 12.59
C ARG A 23 -3.02 -10.00 11.85
N LEU A 24 -3.50 -10.48 10.71
CA LEU A 24 -2.77 -11.44 9.89
C LEU A 24 -1.46 -10.85 9.35
N ALA A 25 -1.44 -9.56 8.98
CA ALA A 25 -0.24 -8.86 8.55
C ALA A 25 0.81 -8.81 9.68
N ALA A 26 0.40 -8.57 10.92
CA ALA A 26 1.29 -8.62 12.08
C ALA A 26 1.87 -10.03 12.29
N GLU A 27 1.06 -11.08 12.14
CA GLU A 27 1.52 -12.47 12.22
C GLU A 27 2.56 -12.80 11.14
N ARG A 28 2.30 -12.40 9.88
CA ARG A 28 3.21 -12.61 8.75
C ARG A 28 4.53 -11.87 8.95
N LEU A 29 4.46 -10.62 9.41
CA LEU A 29 5.63 -9.82 9.71
C LEU A 29 6.47 -10.46 10.83
N ALA A 30 5.83 -10.93 11.91
CA ALA A 30 6.53 -11.61 13.01
C ALA A 30 7.19 -12.93 12.57
N ALA A 31 6.61 -13.62 11.59
CA ALA A 31 7.16 -14.85 11.02
C ALA A 31 8.25 -14.60 9.94
N GLY A 32 8.54 -13.35 9.57
CA GLY A 32 9.44 -13.03 8.47
C GLY A 32 8.89 -13.36 7.07
N ASP A 33 7.58 -13.61 6.96
CA ASP A 33 6.90 -13.94 5.70
C ASP A 33 6.55 -12.67 4.92
N LEU A 34 7.57 -12.06 4.30
CA LEU A 34 7.43 -10.84 3.49
C LEU A 34 6.55 -11.03 2.24
N PRO A 35 6.64 -12.16 1.50
CA PRO A 35 5.69 -12.45 0.40
C PRO A 35 4.23 -12.54 0.87
N GLY A 36 3.99 -13.20 2.00
CA GLY A 36 2.66 -13.30 2.61
C GLY A 36 2.14 -11.94 3.08
N LEU A 37 2.98 -11.13 3.71
CA LEU A 37 2.65 -9.75 4.07
C LEU A 37 2.30 -8.91 2.82
N GLY A 38 3.12 -9.01 1.77
CA GLY A 38 2.90 -8.30 0.51
C GLY A 38 1.55 -8.63 -0.13
N SER A 39 1.16 -9.92 -0.11
CA SER A 39 -0.16 -10.34 -0.61
C SER A 39 -1.32 -9.66 0.13
N LEU A 40 -1.20 -9.46 1.44
CA LEU A 40 -2.20 -8.76 2.26
C LEU A 40 -2.25 -7.26 1.97
N LEU A 41 -1.12 -6.63 1.64
CA LEU A 41 -1.09 -5.22 1.22
C LEU A 41 -1.92 -5.03 -0.06
N VAL A 42 -1.72 -5.90 -1.05
CA VAL A 42 -2.46 -5.85 -2.32
C VAL A 42 -3.95 -6.13 -2.10
N GLU A 43 -4.30 -7.09 -1.24
CA GLU A 43 -5.71 -7.36 -0.88
C GLU A 43 -6.36 -6.15 -0.18
N GLY A 44 -5.64 -5.53 0.76
CA GLY A 44 -6.09 -4.30 1.43
C GLY A 44 -6.32 -3.16 0.46
N HIS A 45 -5.41 -2.97 -0.51
CA HIS A 45 -5.58 -1.96 -1.55
C HIS A 45 -6.79 -2.21 -2.46
N ARG A 46 -7.00 -3.46 -2.90
CA ARG A 46 -8.21 -3.83 -3.64
C ARG A 46 -9.48 -3.54 -2.85
N SER A 47 -9.47 -3.79 -1.55
CA SER A 47 -10.60 -3.45 -0.66
C SER A 47 -10.78 -1.94 -0.51
N LEU A 48 -9.70 -1.15 -0.44
CA LEU A 48 -9.78 0.32 -0.43
C LEU A 48 -10.46 0.86 -1.70
N GLY A 49 -10.18 0.27 -2.87
CA GLY A 49 -10.85 0.63 -4.12
C GLY A 49 -12.29 0.14 -4.19
N ALA A 50 -12.50 -1.18 -4.13
CA ALA A 50 -13.79 -1.81 -4.39
C ALA A 50 -14.80 -1.62 -3.24
N ASP A 51 -14.34 -1.73 -1.99
CA ASP A 51 -15.23 -1.73 -0.82
C ASP A 51 -15.28 -0.39 -0.13
N TYR A 52 -14.18 0.35 -0.07
CA TYR A 52 -14.09 1.64 0.61
C TYR A 52 -14.20 2.86 -0.32
N GLY A 53 -13.95 2.68 -1.63
CA GLY A 53 -14.04 3.73 -2.63
C GLY A 53 -13.07 4.89 -2.42
N SER A 54 -11.90 4.62 -1.83
CA SER A 54 -10.88 5.63 -1.51
C SER A 54 -9.60 5.52 -2.34
N SER A 55 -9.58 4.70 -3.40
CA SER A 55 -8.45 4.67 -4.33
C SER A 55 -8.55 5.75 -5.41
N CYS A 56 -7.54 5.83 -6.27
CA CYS A 56 -7.53 6.64 -7.48
C CYS A 56 -6.63 5.98 -8.54
N ALA A 57 -6.75 6.39 -9.81
CA ALA A 57 -6.02 5.80 -10.93
C ALA A 57 -4.49 5.85 -10.73
N GLU A 58 -3.98 6.93 -10.14
CA GLU A 58 -2.56 7.06 -9.82
C GLU A 58 -2.10 6.01 -8.80
N ALA A 59 -2.87 5.81 -7.73
CA ALA A 59 -2.52 4.84 -6.69
C ALA A 59 -2.64 3.40 -7.22
N ASP A 60 -3.69 3.12 -8.01
CA ASP A 60 -3.92 1.82 -8.62
C ASP A 60 -2.75 1.44 -9.56
N LEU A 61 -2.30 2.38 -10.40
CA LEU A 61 -1.16 2.18 -11.29
C LEU A 61 0.13 1.95 -10.50
N LEU A 62 0.40 2.75 -9.47
CA LEU A 62 1.60 2.58 -8.65
C LEU A 62 1.63 1.22 -7.95
N VAL A 63 0.49 0.74 -7.44
CA VAL A 63 0.40 -0.58 -6.82
C VAL A 63 0.62 -1.70 -7.84
N GLU A 64 -0.07 -1.64 -8.99
CA GLU A 64 0.06 -2.66 -10.03
C GLU A 64 1.49 -2.71 -10.58
N SER A 65 2.05 -1.56 -10.94
CA SER A 65 3.41 -1.45 -11.49
C SER A 65 4.45 -1.93 -10.48
N SER A 66 4.32 -1.56 -9.20
CA SER A 66 5.24 -2.04 -8.15
C SER A 66 5.25 -3.57 -8.05
N VAL A 67 4.08 -4.21 -8.06
CA VAL A 67 3.98 -5.68 -8.00
C VAL A 67 4.53 -6.32 -9.28
N ARG A 68 4.20 -5.76 -10.44
CA ARG A 68 4.69 -6.23 -11.75
C ARG A 68 6.23 -6.24 -11.82
N HIS A 69 6.87 -5.23 -11.25
CA HIS A 69 8.32 -5.06 -11.29
C HIS A 69 9.07 -5.73 -10.12
N GLY A 70 8.35 -6.42 -9.23
CA GLY A 70 8.94 -7.35 -8.27
C GLY A 70 8.79 -6.98 -6.80
N ALA A 71 7.88 -6.07 -6.44
CA ALA A 71 7.43 -5.93 -5.06
C ALA A 71 6.74 -7.22 -4.62
N TRP A 72 6.94 -7.64 -3.37
CA TRP A 72 6.08 -8.65 -2.75
C TRP A 72 4.63 -8.16 -2.64
N GLY A 73 4.45 -6.85 -2.47
CA GLY A 73 3.14 -6.21 -2.47
C GLY A 73 3.23 -4.71 -2.34
N ALA A 74 2.16 -4.02 -2.71
CA ALA A 74 2.05 -2.56 -2.58
C ALA A 74 0.63 -2.15 -2.20
N ARG A 75 0.51 -0.95 -1.62
CA ARG A 75 -0.75 -0.45 -1.05
C ARG A 75 -0.76 1.07 -0.95
N LEU A 76 -1.91 1.67 -1.24
CA LEU A 76 -2.24 3.04 -0.84
C LEU A 76 -2.10 3.23 0.69
N THR A 77 -1.39 4.28 1.11
CA THR A 77 -1.27 4.65 2.54
C THR A 77 -1.86 6.03 2.81
N GLY A 78 -2.39 6.22 4.02
CA GLY A 78 -3.12 7.43 4.41
C GLY A 78 -4.60 7.38 4.06
N ALA A 79 -5.19 8.55 3.81
CA ALA A 79 -6.64 8.70 3.64
C ALA A 79 -7.17 8.17 2.29
N GLY A 80 -6.36 8.23 1.23
CA GLY A 80 -6.78 7.90 -0.14
C GLY A 80 -7.11 9.11 -1.01
N TRP A 81 -7.71 8.83 -2.18
CA TRP A 81 -8.01 9.80 -3.25
C TRP A 81 -6.76 10.56 -3.75
N GLY A 82 -5.61 9.89 -3.72
CA GLY A 82 -4.30 10.46 -4.00
C GLY A 82 -3.32 10.14 -2.87
N GLY A 83 -2.24 10.93 -2.79
CA GLY A 83 -1.23 10.78 -1.74
C GLY A 83 -0.13 9.79 -2.13
N ALA A 84 0.11 8.79 -1.28
CA ALA A 84 1.28 7.91 -1.37
C ALA A 84 0.90 6.43 -1.41
N VAL A 85 1.74 5.65 -2.08
CA VAL A 85 1.71 4.19 -2.07
C VAL A 85 2.98 3.71 -1.37
N ILE A 86 2.84 2.71 -0.51
CA ILE A 86 3.97 1.94 0.01
C ILE A 86 4.14 0.67 -0.82
N ALA A 87 5.37 0.32 -1.16
CA ALA A 87 5.73 -0.93 -1.80
C ALA A 87 6.73 -1.69 -0.93
N LEU A 88 6.43 -2.94 -0.62
CA LEU A 88 7.31 -3.85 0.11
C LEU A 88 8.07 -4.69 -0.92
N ALA A 89 9.38 -4.54 -0.97
CA ALA A 89 10.22 -5.13 -2.01
C ALA A 89 11.58 -5.61 -1.48
N PRO A 90 12.24 -6.55 -2.17
CA PRO A 90 13.64 -6.90 -1.91
C PRO A 90 14.56 -5.71 -2.22
N SER A 91 15.48 -5.39 -1.30
CA SER A 91 16.39 -4.24 -1.43
C SER A 91 17.24 -4.29 -2.71
N GLU A 92 17.64 -5.48 -3.14
CA GLU A 92 18.45 -5.66 -4.35
C GLU A 92 17.73 -5.29 -5.65
N ARG A 93 16.40 -5.12 -5.61
CA ARG A 93 15.58 -4.74 -6.77
C ARG A 93 15.19 -3.27 -6.79
N GLU A 94 15.51 -2.52 -5.73
CA GLU A 94 15.02 -1.15 -5.52
C GLU A 94 15.27 -0.25 -6.73
N ALA A 95 16.53 -0.06 -7.14
CA ALA A 95 16.87 0.89 -8.20
C ALA A 95 16.15 0.59 -9.53
N ARG A 96 16.07 -0.69 -9.91
CA ARG A 96 15.37 -1.11 -11.12
C ARG A 96 13.87 -0.87 -11.01
N MET A 97 13.27 -1.27 -9.90
CA MET A 97 11.84 -1.08 -9.67
C MET A 97 11.45 0.39 -9.68
N VAL A 98 12.24 1.26 -9.05
CA VAL A 98 11.97 2.70 -9.04
C VAL A 98 11.95 3.24 -10.47
N ALA A 99 12.93 2.90 -11.30
CA ALA A 99 12.99 3.33 -12.68
C ALA A 99 11.79 2.84 -13.51
N GLU A 100 11.42 1.56 -13.38
CA GLU A 100 10.31 0.97 -14.13
C GLU A 100 8.94 1.52 -13.69
N VAL A 101 8.71 1.71 -12.39
CA VAL A 101 7.47 2.32 -11.87
C VAL A 101 7.35 3.78 -12.28
N GLN A 102 8.45 4.53 -12.23
CA GLN A 102 8.48 5.92 -12.67
C GLN A 102 8.16 6.05 -14.16
N GLU A 103 8.67 5.15 -14.98
CA GLU A 103 8.39 5.12 -16.41
C GLU A 103 6.93 4.78 -16.70
N ASP A 104 6.38 3.73 -16.09
CA ASP A 104 4.96 3.37 -16.21
C ASP A 104 4.05 4.55 -15.84
N PHE A 105 4.36 5.23 -14.73
CA PHE A 105 3.60 6.40 -14.28
C PHE A 105 3.70 7.58 -15.24
N ARG A 106 4.89 7.85 -15.79
CA ARG A 106 5.13 8.92 -16.76
C ARG A 106 4.35 8.70 -18.05
N GLN A 107 4.28 7.47 -18.53
CA GLN A 107 3.55 7.13 -19.76
C GLN A 107 2.05 7.42 -19.65
N ILE A 108 1.46 7.22 -18.46
CA ILE A 108 0.02 7.43 -18.25
C ILE A 108 -0.30 8.87 -17.82
N PHE A 109 0.51 9.48 -16.95
CA PHE A 109 0.19 10.75 -16.30
C PHE A 109 1.08 11.93 -16.71
N GLY A 110 2.08 11.71 -17.57
CA GLY A 110 2.94 12.77 -18.11
C GLY A 110 3.90 13.42 -17.09
N ARG A 111 4.04 12.84 -15.89
CA ARG A 111 4.92 13.32 -14.81
C ARG A 111 5.55 12.16 -14.06
N LEU A 112 6.57 12.43 -13.25
CA LEU A 112 7.18 11.41 -12.40
C LEU A 112 6.58 11.44 -10.98
N PRO A 113 6.37 10.29 -10.34
CA PRO A 113 6.15 10.22 -8.90
C PRO A 113 7.47 10.44 -8.17
N VAL A 114 7.39 11.04 -6.97
CA VAL A 114 8.52 11.11 -6.05
C VAL A 114 8.62 9.79 -5.30
N VAL A 115 9.81 9.19 -5.26
CA VAL A 115 10.05 7.88 -4.65
C VAL A 115 11.24 7.98 -3.71
N TRP A 116 11.14 7.36 -2.54
CA TRP A 116 12.23 7.26 -1.57
C TRP A 116 12.12 5.95 -0.79
N ALA A 117 13.27 5.38 -0.44
CA ALA A 117 13.35 4.32 0.54
C ALA A 117 13.05 4.86 1.94
N THR A 118 12.43 4.03 2.78
CA THR A 118 12.17 4.37 4.17
C THR A 118 12.34 3.14 5.05
N SER A 119 12.68 3.36 6.31
CA SER A 119 12.79 2.35 7.34
C SER A 119 12.01 2.79 8.59
N ALA A 120 11.48 1.81 9.33
CA ALA A 120 10.84 2.07 10.60
C ALA A 120 11.83 2.80 11.53
N SER A 121 11.40 3.94 12.07
CA SER A 121 12.25 4.85 12.84
C SER A 121 11.58 5.26 14.15
N ALA A 122 12.38 5.77 15.09
CA ALA A 122 11.87 6.27 16.36
C ALA A 122 10.93 7.47 16.17
N GLY A 123 9.98 7.62 17.11
CA GLY A 123 9.11 8.80 17.18
C GLY A 123 9.87 10.07 17.60
N ALA A 124 9.13 11.19 17.65
CA ALA A 124 9.66 12.48 18.04
C ALA A 124 10.28 12.44 19.45
N ARG A 125 11.46 13.06 19.60
CA ARG A 125 12.22 13.16 20.85
C ARG A 125 12.97 14.48 20.90
N LEU A 126 13.32 14.92 22.10
CA LEU A 126 14.25 16.06 22.27
C LEU A 126 15.66 15.60 21.88
N GLU A 127 16.28 16.27 20.90
CA GLU A 127 17.69 16.08 20.62
C GLU A 127 18.51 16.99 21.55
N ARG A 128 19.31 16.38 22.41
CA ARG A 128 20.24 17.10 23.27
C ARG A 128 21.57 17.16 22.54
N HIS A 129 21.96 18.35 22.09
CA HIS A 129 23.33 18.61 21.69
C HIS A 129 24.16 18.80 22.96
N THR A 130 24.98 17.80 23.28
CA THR A 130 26.10 17.95 24.23
C THR A 130 27.25 18.70 23.59
#